data_AF-A0A941P312-F1
#
_entry.id   AF-A0A941P312-F1
#
_cell.length_a   1.000
_cell.length_b   1.000
_cell.length_c   1.000
_cell.angle_alpha   90.00
_cell.angle_beta   90.00
_cell.angle_gamma   90.00
#
_symmetry.space_group_name_H-M   'P 1'
#
loop_
_entity.id
_entity.type
_entity.pdbx_description
1 polymer ?
#
loop_
_entity_poly.entity_id
_entity_poly.type
_entity_poly.pdbx_seq_one_letter_code
_entity_poly.pdbx_strand_id
1 'polypeptide(L)'
;MLLVAALFCISMQAVRADTATDLYARCRNQQTTAEQRECYPAAIRQSELELSAAEKGVRAALRELEAISPGSQTLHPVRAFDKAKRAFRLFRDVERRRVLTSYGSGNGGDLAAAQAVIEMNLERVKALKGQAAPR
;
A
#
# COMPACT_ATOMS: atom_id res chain seq x y z
N MET A 1 -1.05 39.95 -42.05
CA MET A 1 -0.63 39.93 -40.63
C MET A 1 -1.78 39.26 -39.86
N LEU A 2 -1.71 37.93 -39.61
CA LEU A 2 -1.21 37.31 -38.35
C LEU A 2 -1.99 37.89 -37.14
N LEU A 3 -2.84 37.15 -36.42
CA LEU A 3 -2.54 35.89 -35.74
C LEU A 3 -3.82 35.06 -35.47
N VAL A 4 -3.72 33.77 -35.78
CA VAL A 4 -4.60 32.69 -35.32
C VAL A 4 -4.23 32.37 -33.87
N ALA A 5 -5.08 32.75 -32.91
CA ALA A 5 -4.97 32.36 -31.51
C ALA A 5 -5.83 31.12 -31.25
N ALA A 6 -5.38 29.98 -31.77
CA ALA A 6 -5.95 28.68 -31.47
C ALA A 6 -4.81 27.76 -31.03
N LEU A 7 -4.42 27.82 -29.76
CA LEU A 7 -3.50 26.84 -29.19
C LEU A 7 -3.70 26.70 -27.68
N PHE A 8 -3.89 25.44 -27.30
CA PHE A 8 -3.60 24.85 -25.99
C PHE A 8 -4.63 24.93 -24.86
N CYS A 9 -5.84 24.43 -25.13
CA CYS A 9 -6.50 23.55 -24.15
C CYS A 9 -5.87 22.15 -24.24
N ILE A 10 -4.63 21.98 -23.77
CA ILE A 10 -4.14 20.64 -23.45
C ILE A 10 -5.00 20.16 -22.29
N SER A 11 -5.86 19.21 -22.62
CA SER A 11 -6.45 18.27 -21.70
C SER A 11 -5.39 17.77 -20.73
N MET A 12 -5.35 18.37 -19.53
CA MET A 12 -4.85 17.70 -18.34
C MET A 12 -5.80 16.55 -18.04
N GLN A 13 -5.74 15.49 -18.85
CA GLN A 13 -6.06 14.17 -18.36
C GLN A 13 -4.99 13.89 -17.31
N ALA A 14 -5.30 14.22 -16.06
CA ALA A 14 -4.59 13.71 -14.93
C ALA A 14 -4.64 12.18 -15.08
N VAL A 15 -3.56 11.59 -15.58
CA VAL A 15 -3.35 10.15 -15.53
C VAL A 15 -3.37 9.83 -14.06
N ARG A 16 -4.54 9.40 -13.56
CA ARG A 16 -4.70 8.96 -12.19
C ARG A 16 -3.72 7.81 -12.04
N ALA A 17 -2.65 8.03 -11.27
CA ALA A 17 -1.72 6.96 -10.98
C ALA A 17 -2.53 5.78 -10.45
N ASP A 18 -2.42 4.63 -11.11
CA ASP A 18 -3.19 3.45 -10.73
C ASP A 18 -2.92 3.13 -9.26
N THR A 19 -3.99 2.95 -8.49
CA THR A 19 -3.82 2.55 -7.09
C THR A 19 -3.28 1.13 -7.02
N ALA A 20 -2.66 0.77 -5.90
CA ALA A 20 -2.23 -0.59 -5.63
C ALA A 20 -3.40 -1.58 -5.75
N THR A 21 -4.62 -1.16 -5.37
CA THR A 21 -5.85 -1.95 -5.54
C THR A 21 -6.18 -2.18 -7.01
N ASP A 22 -6.17 -1.14 -7.84
CA ASP A 22 -6.50 -1.24 -9.28
C ASP A 22 -5.45 -2.08 -10.01
N LEU A 23 -4.17 -1.83 -9.72
CA LEU A 23 -3.06 -2.59 -10.29
C LEU A 23 -3.13 -4.06 -9.87
N TYR A 24 -3.42 -4.35 -8.61
CA TYR A 24 -3.57 -5.71 -8.13
C TYR A 24 -4.77 -6.42 -8.79
N ALA A 25 -5.91 -5.76 -8.92
CA ALA A 25 -7.08 -6.31 -9.60
C ALA A 25 -6.76 -6.66 -11.07
N ARG A 26 -6.07 -5.77 -11.79
CA ARG A 26 -5.61 -6.06 -13.16
C ARG A 26 -4.62 -7.22 -13.21
N CYS A 27 -3.67 -7.28 -12.28
CA CYS A 27 -2.74 -8.40 -12.21
C CYS A 27 -3.46 -9.73 -11.93
N ARG A 28 -4.44 -9.76 -11.03
CA ARG A 28 -5.21 -10.97 -10.70
C ARG A 28 -6.04 -11.46 -11.88
N ASN A 29 -6.50 -10.54 -12.73
CA ASN A 29 -7.34 -10.85 -13.89
C ASN A 29 -6.56 -11.26 -15.16
N GLN A 30 -5.23 -11.41 -15.08
CA GLN A 30 -4.43 -11.95 -16.19
C GLN A 30 -4.85 -13.39 -16.53
N GLN A 31 -4.67 -13.79 -17.80
CA GLN A 31 -5.19 -15.04 -18.33
C GLN A 31 -4.41 -16.26 -17.83
N THR A 32 -3.11 -16.10 -17.55
CA THR A 32 -2.23 -17.18 -17.12
C THR A 32 -1.53 -16.87 -15.79
N THR A 33 -1.17 -17.91 -15.05
CA THR A 33 -0.39 -17.76 -13.81
C THR A 33 1.01 -17.19 -14.06
N ALA A 34 1.58 -17.38 -15.25
CA ALA A 34 2.85 -16.79 -15.64
C ALA A 34 2.75 -15.26 -15.72
N GLU A 35 1.74 -14.73 -16.41
CA GLU A 35 1.48 -13.29 -16.51
C GLU A 35 1.16 -12.67 -15.13
N GLN A 36 0.41 -13.39 -14.29
CA GLN A 36 0.16 -12.96 -12.91
C GLN A 36 1.48 -12.81 -12.14
N ARG A 37 2.39 -13.79 -12.23
CA ARG A 37 3.70 -13.75 -11.55
C ARG A 37 4.58 -12.60 -12.04
N GLU A 38 4.52 -12.26 -13.33
CA GLU A 38 5.25 -11.11 -13.87
C GLU A 38 4.66 -9.77 -13.41
N CYS A 39 3.34 -9.70 -13.25
CA CYS A 39 2.63 -8.48 -12.85
C CYS A 39 2.72 -8.19 -11.34
N TYR A 40 2.64 -9.22 -10.49
CA TYR A 40 2.55 -9.09 -9.03
C TYR A 40 3.70 -8.29 -8.37
N PRO A 41 4.97 -8.39 -8.83
CA PRO A 41 6.05 -7.54 -8.32
C PRO A 41 5.76 -6.04 -8.43
N ALA A 42 5.07 -5.59 -9.48
CA ALA A 42 4.67 -4.19 -9.62
C ALA A 42 3.57 -3.81 -8.62
N ALA A 43 2.58 -4.69 -8.43
CA ALA A 43 1.52 -4.51 -7.42
C ALA A 43 2.07 -4.48 -6.00
N ILE A 44 3.05 -5.33 -5.67
CA ILE A 44 3.77 -5.29 -4.38
C ILE A 44 4.41 -3.92 -4.19
N ARG A 45 5.24 -3.45 -5.14
CA ARG A 45 5.91 -2.15 -5.03
C ARG A 45 4.93 -1.00 -4.85
N GLN A 46 3.84 -0.98 -5.63
CA GLN A 46 2.83 0.07 -5.50
C GLN A 46 2.14 0.02 -4.13
N SER A 47 1.79 -1.17 -3.63
CA SER A 47 1.20 -1.32 -2.30
C SER A 47 2.14 -0.88 -1.17
N GLU A 48 3.45 -1.08 -1.31
CA GLU A 48 4.44 -0.64 -0.33
C GLU A 48 4.64 0.87 -0.35
N LEU A 49 4.59 1.50 -1.53
CA LEU A 49 4.61 2.96 -1.66
C LEU A 49 3.39 3.60 -0.98
N GLU A 50 2.21 3.06 -1.22
CA GLU A 50 0.97 3.56 -0.60
C GLU A 50 0.94 3.32 0.91
N LEU A 51 1.41 2.16 1.38
CA LEU A 51 1.58 1.90 2.81
C LEU A 51 2.53 2.90 3.46
N SER A 52 3.70 3.12 2.85
CA SER A 52 4.68 4.09 3.34
C SER A 52 4.10 5.51 3.39
N ALA A 53 3.35 5.93 2.37
CA ALA A 53 2.68 7.22 2.35
C ALA A 53 1.64 7.34 3.48
N ALA A 54 0.78 6.33 3.67
CA ALA A 54 -0.21 6.32 4.74
C ALA A 54 0.45 6.33 6.14
N GLU A 55 1.52 5.55 6.34
CA GLU A 55 2.28 5.53 7.59
C GLU A 55 2.93 6.88 7.89
N LYS A 56 3.47 7.56 6.88
CA LYS A 56 4.04 8.91 7.03
C LYS A 56 2.96 9.92 7.45
N GLY A 57 1.78 9.87 6.83
CA GLY A 57 0.65 10.73 7.17
C GLY A 57 0.20 10.58 8.62
N VAL A 58 -0.04 9.34 9.06
CA VAL A 58 -0.43 9.05 10.45
C VAL A 58 0.66 9.48 11.42
N ARG A 59 1.94 9.18 11.13
CA ARG A 59 3.04 9.59 12.00
C ARG A 59 3.16 11.11 12.13
N ALA A 60 2.92 11.87 11.05
CA ALA A 60 2.92 13.33 11.10
C ALA A 60 1.82 13.86 12.04
N ALA A 61 0.59 13.35 11.90
CA ALA A 61 -0.52 13.73 12.77
C ALA A 61 -0.27 13.38 14.26
N LEU A 62 0.32 12.21 14.54
CA LEU A 62 0.68 11.84 15.90
C LEU A 62 1.80 12.74 16.48
N ARG A 63 2.74 13.18 15.65
CA ARG A 63 3.79 14.12 16.06
C ARG A 63 3.22 15.49 16.39
N GLU A 64 2.27 15.98 15.60
CA GLU A 64 1.55 17.22 15.88
C GLU A 64 0.80 17.10 17.22
N LEU A 65 0.10 15.97 17.43
CA LEU A 65 -0.60 15.70 18.69
C LEU A 65 0.34 15.67 19.92
N GLU A 66 1.53 15.07 19.80
CA GLU A 66 2.56 15.11 20.86
C GLU A 66 3.08 16.52 21.13
N ALA A 67 3.19 17.36 20.09
CA ALA A 67 3.70 18.72 20.24
C ALA A 67 2.72 19.64 20.98
N ILE A 68 1.41 19.47 20.79
CA ILE A 68 0.39 20.39 21.31
C ILE A 68 -0.26 19.96 22.62
N SER A 69 -0.04 18.72 23.08
CA SER A 69 -0.68 18.17 24.28
C SER A 69 0.34 17.59 25.27
N PRO A 70 0.51 18.20 26.46
CA PRO A 70 1.38 17.67 27.51
C PRO A 70 1.00 16.24 27.93
N GLY A 71 -0.29 15.90 27.94
CA GLY A 71 -0.77 14.54 28.22
C GLY A 71 -0.29 13.52 27.19
N SER A 72 -0.32 13.89 25.90
CA SER A 72 0.16 13.02 24.81
C SER A 72 1.65 12.75 24.87
N GLN A 73 2.46 13.70 25.37
CA GLN A 73 3.91 13.51 25.51
C GLN A 73 4.25 12.34 26.44
N THR A 74 3.47 12.13 27.50
CA THR A 74 3.66 11.01 28.44
C THR A 74 3.25 9.65 27.87
N LEU A 75 2.38 9.65 26.85
CA LEU A 75 1.88 8.44 26.20
C LEU A 75 2.74 7.99 25.01
N HIS A 76 3.60 8.88 24.49
CA HIS A 76 4.50 8.62 23.37
C HIS A 76 3.84 7.94 22.15
N PRO A 77 2.70 8.46 21.63
CA PRO A 77 1.98 7.83 20.52
C PRO A 77 2.83 7.65 19.24
N VAL A 78 3.79 8.53 18.93
CA VAL A 78 4.73 8.33 17.80
C VAL A 78 5.57 7.08 18.02
N ARG A 79 6.12 6.90 19.23
CA ARG A 79 6.92 5.72 19.58
C ARG A 79 6.06 4.45 19.53
N ALA A 80 4.82 4.50 20.02
CA ALA A 80 3.88 3.39 19.97
C ALA A 80 3.54 3.02 18.51
N PHE A 81 3.27 4.01 17.67
CA PHE A 81 3.01 3.81 16.25
C PHE A 81 4.21 3.20 15.51
N ASP A 82 5.42 3.71 15.74
CA ASP A 82 6.64 3.18 15.13
C ASP A 82 6.93 1.74 15.56
N LYS A 83 6.58 1.35 16.79
CA LYS A 83 6.59 -0.06 17.24
C LYS A 83 5.57 -0.91 16.47
N ALA A 84 4.32 -0.44 16.36
CA ALA A 84 3.26 -1.15 15.65
C ALA A 84 3.61 -1.36 14.15
N LYS A 85 4.19 -0.34 13.51
CA LYS A 85 4.72 -0.43 12.13
C LYS A 85 5.75 -1.54 11.97
N ARG A 86 6.74 -1.61 12.87
CA ARG A 86 7.76 -2.68 12.83
C ARG A 86 7.15 -4.07 13.05
N ALA A 87 6.24 -4.18 14.02
CA ALA A 87 5.54 -5.44 14.30
C ALA A 87 4.72 -5.91 13.08
N PHE A 88 4.03 -4.99 12.41
CA PHE A 88 3.28 -5.30 11.18
C PHE A 88 4.19 -5.86 10.08
N ARG A 89 5.34 -5.21 9.81
CA ARG A 89 6.28 -5.69 8.77
C ARG A 89 6.84 -7.07 9.11
N LEU A 90 7.21 -7.30 10.37
CA LEU A 90 7.65 -8.62 10.84
C LEU A 90 6.56 -9.68 10.66
N PHE A 91 5.32 -9.36 11.06
CA PHE A 91 4.18 -10.26 10.90
C PHE A 91 3.92 -10.59 9.43
N ARG A 92 3.93 -9.59 8.55
CA ARG A 92 3.80 -9.76 7.09
C ARG A 92 4.88 -10.67 6.51
N ASP A 93 6.12 -10.52 6.94
CA ASP A 93 7.23 -11.35 6.46
C ASP A 93 7.13 -12.80 6.97
N VAL A 94 6.68 -12.99 8.21
CA VAL A 94 6.37 -14.32 8.77
C VAL A 94 5.23 -14.96 7.99
N GLU A 95 4.16 -14.20 7.71
CA GLU A 95 2.99 -14.71 7.01
C GLU A 95 3.30 -15.08 5.55
N ARG A 96 4.07 -14.24 4.86
CA ARG A 96 4.60 -14.57 3.52
C ARG A 96 5.34 -15.90 3.52
N ARG A 97 6.23 -16.12 4.51
CA ARG A 97 6.97 -17.40 4.64
C ARG A 97 6.03 -18.56 4.93
N ARG A 98 5.07 -18.39 5.85
CA ARG A 98 4.06 -19.41 6.18
C ARG A 98 3.28 -19.83 4.93
N VAL A 99 2.81 -18.87 4.14
CA VAL A 99 2.09 -19.11 2.89
C VAL A 99 2.97 -19.87 1.90
N LEU A 100 4.21 -19.42 1.69
CA LEU A 100 5.15 -20.09 0.79
C LEU A 100 5.39 -21.55 1.21
N THR A 101 5.60 -21.82 2.50
CA THR A 101 5.83 -23.18 3.03
C THR A 101 4.59 -24.07 2.93
N SER A 102 3.39 -23.49 3.01
CA SER A 102 2.12 -24.25 2.94
C SER A 102 1.84 -24.84 1.55
N TYR A 103 2.42 -24.28 0.48
CA TYR A 103 2.14 -24.68 -0.90
C TYR A 103 3.11 -25.74 -1.48
N GLY A 104 4.10 -26.21 -0.70
CA GLY A 104 5.10 -27.18 -1.18
C GLY A 104 5.98 -26.63 -2.32
N SER A 105 6.68 -27.50 -3.06
CA SER A 105 7.49 -27.09 -4.22
C SER A 105 6.62 -26.87 -5.46
N GLY A 106 6.49 -25.63 -5.92
CA GLY A 106 5.78 -25.30 -7.16
C GLY A 106 5.54 -23.80 -7.36
N ASN A 107 5.17 -23.41 -8.58
CA ASN A 107 4.97 -22.00 -8.97
C ASN A 107 3.77 -21.31 -8.29
N GLY A 108 2.86 -22.06 -7.67
CA GLY A 108 1.70 -21.53 -6.96
C GLY A 108 2.05 -20.86 -5.62
N GLY A 109 3.13 -21.30 -4.96
CA GLY A 109 3.53 -20.77 -3.65
C GLY A 109 4.02 -19.32 -3.73
N ASP A 110 4.82 -18.98 -4.73
CA ASP A 110 5.29 -17.61 -4.96
C ASP A 110 4.14 -16.64 -5.18
N LEU A 111 3.17 -17.07 -5.99
CA LEU A 111 2.00 -16.27 -6.34
C LEU A 111 1.11 -16.02 -5.10
N ALA A 112 0.82 -17.07 -4.34
CA ALA A 112 0.05 -16.98 -3.11
C ALA A 112 0.75 -16.10 -2.06
N ALA A 113 2.08 -16.25 -1.91
CA ALA A 113 2.86 -15.45 -0.99
C ALA A 113 2.89 -13.97 -1.39
N ALA A 114 2.98 -13.67 -2.70
CA ALA A 114 2.91 -12.32 -3.22
C ALA A 114 1.52 -11.69 -3.01
N GLN A 115 0.45 -12.45 -3.26
CA GLN A 115 -0.92 -12.04 -2.98
C GLN A 115 -1.12 -11.67 -1.49
N ALA A 116 -0.65 -12.54 -0.58
CA ALA A 116 -0.74 -12.27 0.86
C ALA A 116 -0.07 -10.93 1.25
N VAL A 117 1.12 -10.65 0.70
CA VAL A 117 1.82 -9.38 0.94
C VAL A 117 1.01 -8.17 0.46
N ILE A 118 0.47 -8.23 -0.77
CA ILE A 118 -0.32 -7.13 -1.35
C ILE A 118 -1.57 -6.87 -0.50
N GLU A 119 -2.34 -7.92 -0.19
CA GLU A 119 -3.60 -7.81 0.56
C GLU A 119 -3.37 -7.27 1.97
N MET A 120 -2.34 -7.76 2.67
CA MET A 120 -1.98 -7.23 4.00
C MET A 120 -1.60 -5.74 3.94
N ASN A 121 -0.85 -5.32 2.92
CA ASN A 121 -0.50 -3.90 2.73
C ASN A 121 -1.77 -3.06 2.47
N LEU A 122 -2.66 -3.51 1.59
CA LEU A 122 -3.91 -2.81 1.24
C LEU A 122 -4.84 -2.68 2.45
N GLU A 123 -5.05 -3.74 3.22
CA GLU A 123 -5.87 -3.70 4.44
C GLU A 123 -5.27 -2.76 5.49
N ARG A 124 -3.94 -2.76 5.64
CA ARG A 124 -3.27 -1.82 6.54
C ARG A 124 -3.43 -0.38 6.06
N VAL A 125 -3.30 -0.10 4.76
CA VAL A 125 -3.54 1.22 4.17
C VAL A 125 -4.97 1.68 4.45
N LYS A 126 -5.97 0.81 4.24
CA LYS A 126 -7.38 1.09 4.52
C LYS A 126 -7.60 1.45 5.99
N ALA A 127 -7.03 0.67 6.91
CA ALA A 127 -7.10 0.94 8.34
C ALA A 127 -6.44 2.27 8.73
N LEU A 128 -5.27 2.59 8.16
CA LEU A 128 -4.54 3.84 8.45
C LEU A 128 -5.23 5.08 7.88
N LYS A 129 -5.92 4.96 6.73
CA LYS A 129 -6.71 6.04 6.14
C LYS A 129 -8.08 6.24 6.81
N GLY A 130 -8.38 5.48 7.87
CA GLY A 130 -9.68 5.54 8.56
C GLY A 130 -10.84 4.98 7.73
N GLN A 131 -10.55 4.17 6.69
CA GLN A 131 -11.56 3.53 5.83
C GLN A 131 -11.95 2.13 6.35
N ALA A 132 -11.64 1.82 7.61
CA ALA A 132 -12.18 0.64 8.28
C ALA A 132 -13.69 0.84 8.48
N ALA A 133 -14.47 -0.22 8.25
CA ALA A 133 -15.94 -0.22 8.24
C ALA A 133 -16.55 0.58 9.42
N PRO A 134 -17.69 1.28 9.21
CA PRO A 134 -18.43 1.86 10.33
C PRO A 134 -18.65 0.78 11.39
N ARG A 135 -18.36 1.12 12.63
CA ARG A 135 -18.69 0.28 13.79
C ARG A 135 -20.19 0.09 13.90
#